data_AF-A0A7V5QAW2-F1
#
_entry.id   AF-A0A7V5QAW2-F1
#
_cell.length_a   1.000
_cell.length_b   1.000
_cell.length_c   1.000
_cell.angle_alpha   90.00
_cell.angle_beta   90.00
_cell.angle_gamma   90.00
#
_symmetry.space_group_name_H-M   'P 1'
#
loop_
_entity.id
_entity.type
_entity.pdbx_description
1 polymer ?
#
loop_
_entity_poly.entity_id
_entity_poly.type
_entity_poly.pdbx_seq_one_letter_code
_entity_poly.pdbx_strand_id
1 'polypeptide(L)'
;MSAARVLCIEDEADLRADIAEELEDAGYQVSQAGDGRSGLREILRFRPNLVVSDITMPGLDGFGLLRELRENHPEFAETPFIFLSALADRKDQIQGVKMGADDYLTKPIDFEIMLARVEASLRQAMRVDLKKQQEQVKLYKALTQGQDSAPLPAQDPPAPKSGLPSLRINLVGVSHEDLWGLQRLLEDDGHMVTVFTSGRSYLDNQEKFPAHLSFICLHTDDMQAPMISRMTQDQQGVLVLATPAGFDDVAHQAALRSFGAVLPLPAEANSLFEQLRGWLKQKSAA
;
A
#
# COMPACT_ATOMS: atom_id res chain seq x y z
N MET A 1 -0.95 -8.93 7.36
CA MET A 1 -0.86 -8.62 5.91
C MET A 1 -2.09 -9.20 5.24
N SER A 2 -2.73 -8.48 4.32
CA SER A 2 -3.71 -9.11 3.43
C SER A 2 -2.98 -10.20 2.65
N ALA A 3 -3.56 -11.40 2.60
CA ALA A 3 -3.06 -12.45 1.73
C ALA A 3 -2.97 -11.94 0.28
N ALA A 4 -1.85 -12.18 -0.39
CA ALA A 4 -1.69 -11.79 -1.79
C ALA A 4 -2.66 -12.59 -2.66
N ARG A 5 -3.21 -11.93 -3.67
CA ARG A 5 -4.18 -12.53 -4.60
C ARG A 5 -3.45 -13.19 -5.77
N VAL A 6 -3.65 -14.48 -5.96
CA VAL A 6 -3.08 -15.24 -7.08
C VAL A 6 -4.22 -15.77 -7.95
N LEU A 7 -4.13 -15.58 -9.26
CA LEU A 7 -5.08 -16.19 -10.20
C LEU A 7 -4.40 -17.39 -10.88
N CYS A 8 -5.01 -18.56 -10.77
CA CYS A 8 -4.63 -19.76 -11.50
C CYS A 8 -5.50 -19.93 -12.75
N ILE A 9 -4.89 -20.08 -13.92
CA ILE A 9 -5.57 -20.27 -15.20
C ILE A 9 -5.04 -21.55 -15.84
N GLU A 10 -5.86 -22.59 -15.92
CA GLU A 10 -5.45 -23.92 -16.39
C GLU A 10 -6.69 -24.65 -16.92
N ASP A 11 -6.62 -25.30 -18.07
CA ASP A 11 -7.80 -25.91 -18.70
C ASP A 11 -8.11 -27.30 -18.13
N GLU A 12 -7.10 -28.04 -17.68
CA GLU A 12 -7.27 -29.29 -16.93
C GLU A 12 -7.80 -29.03 -15.52
N ALA A 13 -9.04 -29.46 -15.25
CA ALA A 13 -9.74 -29.12 -14.01
C ALA A 13 -9.09 -29.66 -12.74
N ASP A 14 -8.56 -30.89 -12.81
CA ASP A 14 -7.92 -31.54 -11.66
C ASP A 14 -6.60 -30.84 -11.33
N LEU A 15 -5.73 -30.61 -12.33
CA LEU A 15 -4.48 -29.87 -12.14
C LEU A 15 -4.71 -28.44 -11.64
N ARG A 16 -5.73 -27.75 -12.17
CA ARG A 16 -6.11 -26.41 -11.69
C ARG A 16 -6.51 -26.42 -10.21
N ALA A 17 -7.25 -27.44 -9.78
CA ALA A 17 -7.66 -27.59 -8.38
C ALA A 17 -6.45 -27.86 -7.48
N ASP A 18 -5.54 -28.76 -7.89
CA ASP A 18 -4.32 -29.08 -7.14
C ASP A 18 -3.44 -27.83 -6.98
N ILE A 19 -3.21 -27.06 -8.05
CA ILE A 19 -2.44 -25.80 -7.99
C ILE A 19 -3.10 -24.81 -7.03
N ALA A 20 -4.42 -24.69 -7.08
CA ALA A 20 -5.14 -23.75 -6.24
C ALA A 20 -5.07 -24.15 -4.75
N GLU A 21 -5.24 -25.43 -4.44
CA GLU A 21 -5.13 -25.96 -3.07
C GLU A 21 -3.74 -25.67 -2.48
N GLU A 22 -2.67 -25.97 -3.22
CA GLU A 22 -1.29 -25.70 -2.77
C GLU A 22 -1.01 -24.21 -2.55
N LEU A 23 -1.58 -23.33 -3.39
CA LEU A 23 -1.48 -21.87 -3.20
C LEU A 23 -2.30 -21.39 -2.00
N GLU A 24 -3.49 -21.95 -1.77
CA GLU A 24 -4.33 -21.61 -0.62
C GLU A 24 -3.69 -22.07 0.70
N ASP A 25 -3.11 -23.27 0.74
CA ASP A 25 -2.37 -23.82 1.87
C ASP A 25 -1.12 -22.99 2.21
N ALA A 26 -0.49 -22.39 1.19
CA ALA A 26 0.59 -21.43 1.36
C ALA A 26 0.12 -20.03 1.84
N GLY A 27 -1.19 -19.82 2.01
CA GLY A 27 -1.79 -18.61 2.57
C GLY A 27 -2.13 -17.52 1.55
N TYR A 28 -2.22 -17.86 0.26
CA TYR A 28 -2.68 -16.94 -0.78
C TYR A 28 -4.21 -16.91 -0.91
N GLN A 29 -4.76 -15.79 -1.38
CA GLN A 29 -6.15 -15.76 -1.85
C GLN A 29 -6.16 -16.18 -3.31
N VAL A 30 -6.84 -17.26 -3.64
CA VAL A 30 -6.80 -17.82 -5.00
C VAL A 30 -8.14 -17.60 -5.72
N SER A 31 -8.06 -17.18 -6.98
CA SER A 31 -9.16 -17.32 -7.95
C SER A 31 -8.72 -18.27 -9.05
N GLN A 32 -9.69 -18.90 -9.72
CA GLN A 32 -9.46 -19.92 -10.73
C GLN A 32 -10.19 -19.59 -12.04
N ALA A 33 -9.57 -19.92 -13.16
CA ALA A 33 -10.19 -19.86 -14.49
C ALA A 33 -9.76 -21.05 -15.35
N GLY A 34 -10.68 -21.52 -16.21
CA GLY A 34 -10.46 -22.71 -17.04
C GLY A 34 -9.97 -22.43 -18.46
N ASP A 35 -9.85 -21.17 -18.86
CA ASP A 35 -9.45 -20.77 -20.21
C ASP A 35 -9.00 -19.30 -20.21
N GLY A 36 -8.32 -18.84 -21.26
CA GLY A 36 -7.83 -17.46 -21.30
C GLY A 36 -8.94 -16.39 -21.29
N ARG A 37 -10.15 -16.67 -21.80
CA ARG A 37 -11.24 -15.67 -21.77
C ARG A 37 -11.86 -15.56 -20.38
N SER A 38 -12.07 -16.68 -19.68
CA SER A 38 -12.48 -16.65 -18.28
C SER A 38 -11.37 -16.05 -17.40
N GLY A 39 -10.12 -16.36 -17.71
CA GLY A 39 -8.93 -15.76 -17.12
C GLY A 39 -8.93 -14.25 -17.21
N LEU A 40 -9.10 -13.67 -18.41
CA LEU A 40 -9.18 -12.21 -18.58
C LEU A 40 -10.31 -11.58 -17.77
N ARG A 41 -11.50 -12.18 -17.75
CA ARG A 41 -12.63 -11.68 -16.93
C ARG A 41 -12.30 -11.69 -15.44
N GLU A 42 -11.67 -12.76 -14.97
CA GLU A 42 -11.26 -12.87 -13.57
C GLU A 42 -10.12 -11.91 -13.23
N ILE A 43 -9.16 -11.64 -14.12
CA ILE A 43 -8.13 -10.62 -13.90
C ILE A 43 -8.78 -9.25 -13.63
N LEU A 44 -9.74 -8.86 -14.46
CA LEU A 44 -10.42 -7.57 -14.35
C LEU A 44 -11.25 -7.44 -13.06
N ARG A 45 -11.86 -8.54 -12.62
CA ARG A 45 -12.72 -8.59 -11.42
C ARG A 45 -11.93 -8.76 -10.13
N PHE A 46 -11.07 -9.77 -10.08
CA PHE A 46 -10.31 -10.19 -8.90
C PHE A 46 -9.07 -9.32 -8.65
N ARG A 47 -8.56 -8.68 -9.71
CA ARG A 47 -7.35 -7.85 -9.69
C ARG A 47 -6.18 -8.55 -8.97
N PRO A 48 -5.69 -9.67 -9.52
CA PRO A 48 -4.65 -10.47 -8.87
C PRO A 48 -3.33 -9.70 -8.75
N ASN A 49 -2.56 -10.03 -7.72
CA ASN A 49 -1.18 -9.60 -7.55
C ASN A 49 -0.20 -10.44 -8.38
N LEU A 50 -0.60 -11.63 -8.82
CA LEU A 50 0.17 -12.52 -9.70
C LEU A 50 -0.77 -13.45 -10.48
N VAL A 51 -0.41 -13.76 -11.72
CA VAL A 51 -1.11 -14.75 -12.55
C VAL A 51 -0.20 -15.94 -12.81
N VAL A 52 -0.71 -17.14 -12.54
CA VAL A 52 -0.13 -18.41 -12.98
C VAL A 52 -1.05 -18.94 -14.08
N SER A 53 -0.54 -19.11 -15.29
CA SER A 53 -1.36 -19.49 -16.45
C SER A 53 -0.71 -20.59 -17.27
N ASP A 54 -1.49 -21.58 -17.68
CA ASP A 54 -1.09 -22.47 -18.76
C ASP A 54 -0.90 -21.70 -20.07
N ILE A 55 -0.04 -22.23 -20.92
CA ILE A 55 0.18 -21.72 -22.27
C ILE A 55 -0.87 -22.26 -23.22
N THR A 56 -1.13 -23.57 -23.19
CA THR A 56 -1.87 -24.28 -24.24
C THR A 56 -3.33 -24.45 -23.84
N MET A 57 -4.11 -23.38 -23.98
CA MET A 57 -5.54 -23.40 -23.66
C MET A 57 -6.40 -23.22 -24.92
N PRO A 58 -7.64 -23.76 -24.95
CA PRO A 58 -8.57 -23.53 -26.05
C PRO A 58 -9.00 -22.06 -26.13
N GLY A 59 -9.06 -21.54 -27.36
CA GLY A 59 -9.53 -20.19 -27.63
C GLY A 59 -8.45 -19.14 -27.44
N LEU A 60 -8.44 -18.47 -26.27
CA LEU A 60 -7.38 -17.51 -25.93
C LEU A 60 -6.30 -18.27 -25.16
N ASP A 61 -5.13 -18.43 -25.78
CA ASP A 61 -3.98 -19.11 -25.18
C ASP A 61 -3.25 -18.20 -24.19
N GLY A 62 -2.31 -18.75 -23.42
CA GLY A 62 -1.59 -17.99 -22.39
C GLY A 62 -0.79 -16.82 -22.98
N PHE A 63 -0.17 -17.01 -24.15
CA PHE A 63 0.56 -15.93 -24.83
C PHE A 63 -0.37 -14.81 -25.30
N GLY A 64 -1.51 -15.17 -25.89
CA GLY A 64 -2.54 -14.21 -26.31
C GLY A 64 -3.12 -13.45 -25.11
N LEU A 65 -3.35 -14.13 -23.99
CA LEU A 65 -3.79 -13.49 -22.75
C LEU A 65 -2.76 -12.49 -22.23
N LEU A 66 -1.49 -12.88 -22.13
CA LEU A 66 -0.42 -11.97 -21.70
C LEU A 66 -0.34 -10.76 -22.63
N ARG A 67 -0.41 -10.99 -23.95
CA ARG A 67 -0.40 -9.91 -24.94
C ARG A 67 -1.56 -8.94 -24.74
N GLU A 68 -2.78 -9.46 -24.59
CA GLU A 68 -3.98 -8.67 -24.34
C GLU A 68 -3.82 -7.80 -23.09
N LEU A 69 -3.28 -8.36 -22.00
CA LEU A 69 -3.02 -7.61 -20.77
C LEU A 69 -2.00 -6.49 -20.97
N ARG A 70 -0.88 -6.77 -21.65
CA ARG A 70 0.20 -5.79 -21.85
C ARG A 70 -0.18 -4.69 -22.85
N GLU A 71 -0.99 -4.99 -23.86
CA GLU A 71 -1.39 -4.02 -24.90
C GLU A 71 -2.63 -3.20 -24.49
N ASN A 72 -3.63 -3.81 -23.84
CA ASN A 72 -4.94 -3.18 -23.64
C ASN A 72 -5.29 -2.85 -22.18
N HIS A 73 -4.51 -3.34 -21.20
CA HIS A 73 -4.80 -3.17 -19.77
C HIS A 73 -3.60 -2.63 -18.99
N PRO A 74 -3.28 -1.33 -19.13
CA PRO A 74 -2.09 -0.73 -18.53
C PRO A 74 -2.04 -0.83 -17.00
N GLU A 75 -3.19 -0.93 -16.34
CA GLU A 75 -3.28 -1.18 -14.89
C GLU A 75 -2.67 -2.52 -14.41
N PHE A 76 -2.49 -3.49 -15.32
CA PHE A 76 -1.92 -4.81 -15.04
C PHE A 76 -0.58 -5.01 -15.77
N ALA A 77 -0.02 -3.95 -16.36
CA ALA A 77 1.20 -4.03 -17.15
C ALA A 77 2.39 -4.62 -16.36
N GLU A 78 2.39 -4.39 -15.05
CA GLU A 78 3.44 -4.83 -14.12
C GLU A 78 3.01 -6.04 -13.27
N THR A 79 1.80 -6.58 -13.50
CA THR A 79 1.35 -7.76 -12.77
C THR A 79 2.20 -8.96 -13.21
N PRO A 80 2.93 -9.61 -12.27
CA PRO A 80 3.75 -10.76 -12.57
C PRO A 80 2.95 -11.88 -13.23
N PHE A 81 3.51 -12.45 -14.27
CA PHE A 81 2.89 -13.50 -15.06
C PHE A 81 3.83 -14.70 -15.18
N ILE A 82 3.43 -15.82 -14.59
CA ILE A 82 4.18 -17.09 -14.63
C ILE A 82 3.47 -18.05 -15.56
N PHE A 83 4.19 -18.55 -16.56
CA PHE A 83 3.65 -19.57 -17.46
C PHE A 83 3.84 -20.98 -16.91
N LEU A 84 2.81 -21.81 -17.04
CA LEU A 84 2.92 -23.27 -16.96
C LEU A 84 3.17 -23.79 -18.38
N SER A 85 4.22 -24.58 -18.56
CA SER A 85 4.65 -25.06 -19.88
C SER A 85 4.89 -26.56 -19.86
N ALA A 86 4.27 -27.29 -20.77
CA ALA A 86 4.68 -28.66 -21.11
C ALA A 86 5.98 -28.68 -21.96
N LEU A 87 6.34 -27.55 -22.55
CA LEU A 87 7.43 -27.42 -23.51
C LEU A 87 8.73 -27.03 -22.80
N ALA A 88 9.67 -27.96 -22.78
CA ALA A 88 11.09 -27.68 -22.51
C ALA A 88 11.78 -26.98 -23.69
N ASP A 89 11.04 -26.66 -24.76
CA ASP A 89 11.62 -26.16 -25.99
C ASP A 89 12.01 -24.68 -25.85
N ARG A 90 13.29 -24.40 -26.07
CA ARG A 90 13.94 -23.12 -25.77
C ARG A 90 13.31 -21.95 -26.51
N LYS A 91 12.64 -22.20 -27.64
CA LYS A 91 12.01 -21.18 -28.48
C LYS A 91 10.80 -20.53 -27.83
N ASP A 92 9.95 -21.32 -27.18
CA ASP A 92 8.72 -20.81 -26.55
C ASP A 92 9.04 -20.02 -25.27
N GLN A 93 10.04 -20.49 -24.53
CA GLN A 93 10.59 -19.74 -23.38
C GLN A 93 11.16 -18.38 -23.82
N ILE A 94 11.95 -18.36 -24.92
CA ILE A 94 12.46 -17.10 -25.49
C ILE A 94 11.30 -16.19 -25.94
N GLN A 95 10.23 -16.76 -26.50
CA GLN A 95 9.08 -15.99 -26.97
C GLN A 95 8.35 -15.30 -25.83
N GLY A 96 7.96 -16.00 -24.76
CA GLY A 96 7.24 -15.31 -23.68
C GLY A 96 8.15 -14.41 -22.84
N VAL A 97 9.47 -14.65 -22.74
CA VAL A 97 10.39 -13.64 -22.17
C VAL A 97 10.33 -12.34 -22.99
N LYS A 98 10.30 -12.44 -24.33
CA LYS A 98 10.14 -11.27 -25.20
C LYS A 98 8.77 -10.59 -25.06
N MET A 99 7.74 -11.33 -24.65
CA MET A 99 6.39 -10.81 -24.42
C MET A 99 6.22 -10.23 -23.00
N GLY A 100 7.25 -10.26 -22.16
CA GLY A 100 7.21 -9.71 -20.81
C GLY A 100 6.63 -10.67 -19.76
N ALA A 101 6.77 -11.98 -19.98
CA ALA A 101 6.56 -12.97 -18.93
C ALA A 101 7.72 -12.93 -17.94
N ASP A 102 7.39 -13.01 -16.66
CA ASP A 102 8.36 -12.89 -15.57
C ASP A 102 9.04 -14.23 -15.31
N ASP A 103 8.31 -15.35 -15.48
CA ASP A 103 8.87 -16.68 -15.23
C ASP A 103 8.11 -17.83 -15.91
N TYR A 104 8.69 -19.04 -15.82
CA TYR A 104 8.13 -20.29 -16.30
C TYR A 104 8.27 -21.42 -15.27
N LEU A 105 7.26 -22.28 -15.26
CA LEU A 105 7.23 -23.56 -14.58
C LEU A 105 7.00 -24.66 -15.61
N THR A 106 7.85 -25.68 -15.59
CA THR A 106 7.70 -26.86 -16.45
C THR A 106 6.72 -27.86 -15.84
N LYS A 107 5.81 -28.41 -16.64
CA LYS A 107 4.97 -29.56 -16.27
C LYS A 107 5.82 -30.86 -16.37
N PRO A 108 5.66 -31.85 -15.45
CA PRO A 108 4.78 -31.84 -14.28
C PRO A 108 5.24 -30.81 -13.24
N ILE A 109 4.28 -30.15 -12.60
CA ILE A 109 4.55 -29.03 -11.70
C ILE A 109 5.13 -29.58 -10.39
N ASP A 110 6.30 -29.06 -10.03
CA ASP A 110 6.84 -29.19 -8.68
C ASP A 110 6.28 -28.03 -7.86
N PHE A 111 5.38 -28.33 -6.90
CA PHE A 111 4.68 -27.32 -6.12
C PHE A 111 5.61 -26.53 -5.20
N GLU A 112 6.68 -27.13 -4.67
CA GLU A 112 7.65 -26.40 -3.87
C GLU A 112 8.37 -25.33 -4.72
N ILE A 113 8.76 -25.70 -5.94
CA ILE A 113 9.36 -24.76 -6.89
C ILE A 113 8.35 -23.69 -7.31
N MET A 114 7.08 -24.07 -7.56
CA MET A 114 6.01 -23.13 -7.89
C MET A 114 5.86 -22.07 -6.79
N LEU A 115 5.70 -22.49 -5.53
CA LEU A 115 5.52 -21.59 -4.40
C LEU A 115 6.72 -20.66 -4.23
N ALA A 116 7.95 -21.19 -4.35
CA ALA A 116 9.17 -20.38 -4.28
C ALA A 116 9.22 -19.30 -5.38
N ARG A 117 8.79 -19.62 -6.61
CA ARG A 117 8.75 -18.66 -7.73
C ARG A 117 7.65 -17.63 -7.56
N VAL A 118 6.45 -18.05 -7.14
CA VAL A 118 5.34 -17.14 -6.81
C VAL A 118 5.77 -16.13 -5.75
N GLU A 119 6.38 -16.60 -4.67
CA GLU A 119 6.88 -15.75 -3.58
C GLU A 119 7.97 -14.78 -4.07
N ALA A 120 8.92 -15.26 -4.88
CA ALA A 120 9.97 -14.42 -5.45
C ALA A 120 9.42 -13.32 -6.37
N SER A 121 8.48 -13.65 -7.26
CA SER A 121 7.85 -12.72 -8.18
C SER A 121 7.02 -11.66 -7.45
N LEU A 122 6.23 -12.06 -6.45
CA LEU A 122 5.47 -11.12 -5.62
C LEU A 122 6.40 -10.16 -4.86
N ARG A 123 7.47 -10.67 -4.24
CA ARG A 123 8.48 -9.81 -3.57
C ARG A 123 9.13 -8.83 -4.53
N GLN A 124 9.42 -9.25 -5.75
CA GLN A 124 10.03 -8.37 -6.75
C GLN A 124 9.07 -7.26 -7.19
N ALA A 125 7.80 -7.60 -7.45
CA ALA A 125 6.77 -6.61 -7.78
C ALA A 125 6.63 -5.56 -6.68
N MET A 126 6.53 -5.99 -5.41
CA MET A 126 6.47 -5.08 -4.26
C MET A 126 7.69 -4.14 -4.18
N ARG A 127 8.90 -4.64 -4.50
CA ARG A 127 10.12 -3.82 -4.52
C ARG A 127 10.10 -2.79 -5.65
N VAL A 128 9.54 -3.12 -6.81
CA VAL A 128 9.41 -2.21 -7.94
C VAL A 128 8.42 -1.10 -7.61
N ASP A 129 7.26 -1.45 -7.06
CA ASP A 129 6.24 -0.48 -6.66
C ASP A 129 6.76 0.48 -5.59
N LEU A 130 7.45 -0.04 -4.57
CA LEU A 130 8.06 0.77 -3.52
C LEU A 130 9.11 1.75 -4.08
N LYS A 131 9.92 1.32 -5.05
CA LYS A 131 10.90 2.20 -5.72
C LYS A 131 10.21 3.28 -6.54
N LYS A 132 9.18 2.94 -7.32
CA LYS A 132 8.39 3.90 -8.11
C LYS A 132 7.77 4.97 -7.20
N GLN A 133 7.20 4.56 -6.07
CA GLN A 133 6.67 5.49 -5.06
C GLN A 133 7.78 6.40 -4.49
N GLN A 134 8.94 5.84 -4.14
CA GLN A 134 10.07 6.63 -3.65
C GLN A 134 10.59 7.63 -4.70
N GLU A 135 10.66 7.24 -5.97
CA GLU A 135 11.07 8.11 -7.07
C GLU A 135 10.06 9.23 -7.33
N GLN A 136 8.76 8.93 -7.31
CA GLN A 136 7.71 9.94 -7.40
C GLN A 136 7.79 10.94 -6.25
N VAL A 137 8.01 10.47 -5.01
CA VAL A 137 8.22 11.34 -3.85
C VAL A 137 9.48 12.20 -4.02
N LYS A 138 10.57 11.66 -4.57
CA LYS A 138 11.79 12.42 -4.87
C LYS A 138 11.58 13.46 -5.97
N LEU A 139 10.88 13.09 -7.05
CA LEU A 139 10.58 13.97 -8.17
C LEU A 139 9.65 15.10 -7.74
N TYR A 140 8.60 14.79 -6.97
CA TYR A 140 7.74 15.79 -6.34
C TYR A 140 8.57 16.76 -5.51
N LYS A 141 9.44 16.25 -4.62
CA LYS A 141 10.38 17.08 -3.83
C LYS A 141 11.29 17.95 -4.70
N ALA A 142 11.79 17.44 -5.83
CA ALA A 142 12.66 18.18 -6.74
C ALA A 142 11.90 19.24 -7.56
N LEU A 143 10.65 18.98 -7.94
CA LEU A 143 9.77 19.93 -8.63
C LEU A 143 9.29 21.03 -7.67
N THR A 144 9.09 20.69 -6.40
CA THR A 144 8.79 21.67 -5.35
C THR A 144 10.04 22.38 -4.83
N GLN A 145 11.27 21.98 -5.19
CA GLN A 145 12.52 22.67 -4.80
C GLN A 145 12.73 24.05 -5.48
N GLY A 146 11.74 24.56 -6.25
CA GLY A 146 11.62 25.97 -6.62
C GLY A 146 10.59 26.76 -5.81
N GLN A 147 9.83 26.08 -4.97
CA GLN A 147 8.95 26.64 -3.94
C GLN A 147 9.09 25.76 -2.69
N ASP A 148 10.27 25.83 -2.07
CA ASP A 148 10.29 25.86 -0.62
C ASP A 148 9.44 27.08 -0.23
N SER A 149 8.13 26.91 -0.09
CA SER A 149 7.51 27.57 1.05
C SER A 149 8.12 26.88 2.26
N ALA A 150 9.32 27.31 2.62
CA ALA A 150 9.77 27.21 4.00
C ALA A 150 8.56 27.60 4.85
N PRO A 151 8.16 26.80 5.86
CA PRO A 151 7.23 27.30 6.84
C PRO A 151 7.78 28.64 7.32
N LEU A 152 6.97 29.69 7.21
CA LEU A 152 7.33 31.03 7.68
C LEU A 152 7.96 30.90 9.08
N PRO A 153 9.11 31.54 9.33
CA PRO A 153 9.84 31.35 10.57
C PRO A 153 8.95 31.69 11.76
N ALA A 154 8.75 30.75 12.69
CA ALA A 154 8.17 30.93 14.02
C ALA A 154 7.09 32.03 14.15
N GLN A 155 6.17 32.11 13.20
CA GLN A 155 5.01 32.98 13.31
C GLN A 155 3.90 32.16 13.96
N ASP A 156 3.19 32.78 14.91
CA ASP A 156 2.00 32.16 15.48
C ASP A 156 0.99 31.89 14.35
N PRO A 157 0.33 30.71 14.32
CA PRO A 157 -0.60 30.40 13.24
C PRO A 157 -1.72 31.44 13.20
N PRO A 158 -2.20 31.83 12.01
CA PRO A 158 -3.35 32.72 11.91
C PRO A 158 -4.55 32.13 12.67
N ALA A 159 -5.39 32.99 13.24
CA ALA A 159 -6.56 32.55 14.00
C ALA A 159 -7.45 31.65 13.12
N PRO A 160 -7.73 30.40 13.53
CA PRO A 160 -8.48 29.47 12.70
C PRO A 160 -9.92 29.94 12.45
N LYS A 161 -10.44 29.68 11.24
CA LYS A 161 -11.81 30.03 10.85
C LYS A 161 -12.85 29.27 11.66
N SER A 162 -12.50 28.08 12.16
CA SER A 162 -13.35 27.21 12.97
C SER A 162 -13.55 27.65 14.43
N GLY A 163 -12.80 28.67 14.90
CA GLY A 163 -12.77 29.07 16.32
C GLY A 163 -11.97 28.12 17.22
N LEU A 164 -11.20 27.19 16.63
CA LEU A 164 -10.20 26.40 17.34
C LEU A 164 -8.97 27.25 17.70
N PRO A 165 -8.14 26.83 18.68
CA PRO A 165 -6.83 27.45 18.88
C PRO A 165 -5.96 27.26 17.63
N SER A 166 -5.09 28.22 17.37
CA SER A 166 -4.01 28.13 16.39
C SER A 166 -3.08 26.96 16.74
N LEU A 167 -2.98 25.95 15.86
CA LEU A 167 -2.18 24.74 16.10
C LEU A 167 -1.07 24.57 15.07
N ARG A 168 0.01 23.95 15.54
CA ARG A 168 1.10 23.39 14.73
C ARG A 168 0.88 21.88 14.74
N ILE A 169 0.66 21.32 13.56
CA ILE A 169 0.22 19.93 13.40
C ILE A 169 1.25 19.20 12.53
N ASN A 170 1.82 18.12 13.06
CA ASN A 170 2.66 17.23 12.28
C ASN A 170 1.81 16.10 11.70
N LEU A 171 1.87 15.83 10.40
CA LEU A 171 1.28 14.66 9.76
C LEU A 171 2.40 13.69 9.39
N VAL A 172 2.35 12.44 9.87
CA VAL A 172 3.41 11.45 9.68
C VAL A 172 2.88 10.20 8.98
N GLY A 173 3.60 9.70 7.97
CA GLY A 173 3.30 8.43 7.29
C GLY A 173 2.38 8.56 6.09
N VAL A 174 2.53 9.64 5.30
CA VAL A 174 1.57 10.01 4.24
C VAL A 174 1.72 9.12 3.00
N SER A 175 0.84 8.12 2.90
CA SER A 175 0.68 7.26 1.71
C SER A 175 -0.77 7.23 1.16
N HIS A 176 -1.74 7.81 1.88
CA HIS A 176 -3.17 7.75 1.54
C HIS A 176 -3.70 9.10 1.03
N GLU A 177 -4.58 9.08 0.02
CA GLU A 177 -5.27 10.27 -0.52
C GLU A 177 -6.01 11.07 0.57
N ASP A 178 -6.55 10.38 1.59
CA ASP A 178 -7.29 11.02 2.69
C ASP A 178 -6.44 11.95 3.55
N LEU A 179 -5.14 11.67 3.73
CA LEU A 179 -4.27 12.52 4.54
C LEU A 179 -3.86 13.79 3.79
N TRP A 180 -3.80 13.73 2.46
CA TRP A 180 -3.67 14.93 1.62
C TRP A 180 -4.93 15.79 1.69
N GLY A 181 -6.10 15.15 1.67
CA GLY A 181 -7.37 15.83 1.91
C GLY A 181 -7.40 16.50 3.28
N LEU A 182 -6.95 15.81 4.33
CA LEU A 182 -6.87 16.36 5.68
C LEU A 182 -5.89 17.53 5.78
N GLN A 183 -4.69 17.41 5.20
CA GLN A 183 -3.70 18.49 5.17
C GLN A 183 -4.34 19.77 4.63
N ARG A 184 -4.99 19.67 3.47
CA ARG A 184 -5.63 20.82 2.82
C ARG A 184 -6.71 21.44 3.69
N LEU A 185 -7.58 20.62 4.31
CA LEU A 185 -8.64 21.11 5.19
C LEU A 185 -8.08 21.84 6.42
N LEU A 186 -7.00 21.31 7.01
CA LEU A 186 -6.33 21.93 8.17
C LEU A 186 -5.67 23.27 7.81
N GLU A 187 -4.97 23.31 6.68
CA GLU A 187 -4.35 24.55 6.17
C GLU A 187 -5.43 25.60 5.80
N ASP A 188 -6.51 25.17 5.14
CA ASP A 188 -7.66 26.04 4.77
C ASP A 188 -8.35 26.61 6.02
N ASP A 189 -8.37 25.88 7.13
CA ASP A 189 -8.88 26.35 8.42
C ASP A 189 -7.94 27.33 9.12
N GLY A 190 -6.65 27.32 8.80
CA GLY A 190 -5.63 28.23 9.35
C GLY A 190 -4.59 27.57 10.26
N HIS A 191 -4.54 26.24 10.31
CA HIS A 191 -3.51 25.52 11.05
C HIS A 191 -2.18 25.46 10.28
N MET A 192 -1.06 25.47 11.00
CA MET A 192 0.24 25.20 10.39
C MET A 192 0.48 23.70 10.34
N VAL A 193 0.54 23.14 9.13
CA VAL A 193 0.73 21.70 8.93
C VAL A 193 2.16 21.43 8.46
N THR A 194 2.82 20.45 9.05
CA THR A 194 4.13 19.95 8.61
C THR A 194 4.03 18.46 8.31
N VAL A 195 4.51 18.06 7.13
CA VAL A 195 4.35 16.69 6.64
C VAL A 195 5.66 15.91 6.67
N PHE A 196 5.60 14.71 7.26
CA PHE A 196 6.68 13.75 7.32
C PHE A 196 6.30 12.48 6.57
N THR A 197 7.09 12.12 5.57
CA THR A 197 6.83 10.97 4.71
C THR A 197 7.19 9.62 5.35
N SER A 198 7.78 9.62 6.55
CA SER A 198 8.15 8.39 7.29
C SER A 198 8.32 8.68 8.79
N GLY A 199 8.18 7.66 9.63
CA GLY A 199 8.42 7.79 11.08
C GLY A 199 9.85 8.17 11.40
N ARG A 200 10.81 7.69 10.60
CA ARG A 200 12.23 8.06 10.71
C ARG A 200 12.46 9.55 10.42
N SER A 201 11.85 10.08 9.36
CA SER A 201 11.99 11.50 9.01
C SER A 201 11.42 12.42 10.10
N TYR A 202 10.37 11.97 10.78
CA TYR A 202 9.80 12.69 11.92
C TYR A 202 10.77 12.72 13.11
N LEU A 203 11.27 11.55 13.54
CA LEU A 203 12.20 11.46 14.66
C LEU A 203 13.48 12.27 14.44
N ASP A 204 14.06 12.22 13.23
CA ASP A 204 15.29 12.93 12.89
C ASP A 204 15.13 14.47 12.91
N ASN A 205 13.90 14.98 12.88
CA ASN A 205 13.61 16.41 12.75
C ASN A 205 12.64 16.97 13.79
N GLN A 206 12.15 16.16 14.74
CA GLN A 206 11.11 16.56 15.70
C GLN A 206 11.49 17.81 16.51
N GLU A 207 12.75 17.95 16.90
CA GLU A 207 13.24 19.11 17.66
C GLU A 207 13.20 20.41 16.83
N LYS A 208 13.35 20.29 15.50
CA LYS A 208 13.31 21.43 14.58
C LYS A 208 11.88 21.84 14.24
N PHE A 209 10.90 20.95 14.43
CA PHE A 209 9.50 21.15 14.08
C PHE A 209 8.57 20.82 15.26
N PRO A 210 8.56 21.68 16.30
CA PRO A 210 7.73 21.47 17.48
C PRO A 210 6.24 21.62 17.13
N ALA A 211 5.46 20.58 17.42
CA ALA A 211 4.03 20.55 17.16
C ALA A 211 3.21 20.48 18.46
N HIS A 212 2.04 21.11 18.41
CA HIS A 212 1.02 20.98 19.47
C HIS A 212 0.33 19.61 19.37
N LEU A 213 0.19 19.10 18.14
CA LEU A 213 -0.49 17.86 17.80
C LEU A 213 0.31 17.12 16.73
N SER A 214 0.51 15.82 16.89
CA SER A 214 1.05 14.97 15.82
C SER A 214 0.02 13.91 15.44
N PHE A 215 -0.27 13.79 14.15
CA PHE A 215 -1.02 12.68 13.56
C PHE A 215 -0.04 11.66 13.01
N ILE A 216 -0.12 10.42 13.47
CA ILE A 216 0.67 9.32 12.93
C ILE A 216 -0.27 8.33 12.25
N CYS A 217 -0.06 8.13 10.95
CA CYS A 217 -0.71 7.08 10.19
C CYS A 217 0.09 5.79 10.32
N LEU A 218 -0.55 4.72 10.80
CA LEU A 218 0.07 3.42 10.92
C LEU A 218 -0.11 2.62 9.63
N HIS A 219 0.79 2.81 8.66
CA HIS A 219 0.93 1.86 7.55
C HIS A 219 2.06 0.86 7.88
N THR A 220 1.74 -0.41 7.68
CA THR A 220 2.31 -1.61 8.32
C THR A 220 3.81 -1.90 8.12
N ASP A 221 4.53 -1.18 7.26
CA ASP A 221 5.90 -1.58 6.89
C ASP A 221 6.99 -0.74 7.56
N ASP A 222 6.69 0.53 7.90
CA ASP A 222 7.63 1.47 8.56
C ASP A 222 7.28 1.73 10.04
N MET A 223 5.99 1.66 10.39
CA MET A 223 5.48 1.97 11.74
C MET A 223 5.33 0.71 12.59
N GLN A 224 6.45 0.10 12.99
CA GLN A 224 6.45 -1.03 13.94
C GLN A 224 6.39 -0.54 15.40
N ALA A 225 5.90 -1.39 16.30
CA ALA A 225 5.74 -1.08 17.74
C ALA A 225 6.97 -0.41 18.40
N PRO A 226 8.23 -0.79 18.11
CA PRO A 226 9.41 -0.11 18.69
C PRO A 226 9.58 1.33 18.19
N MET A 227 9.25 1.63 16.94
CA MET A 227 9.31 2.98 16.39
C MET A 227 8.22 3.87 17.00
N ILE A 228 6.99 3.35 17.08
CA ILE A 228 5.86 4.02 17.73
C ILE A 228 6.20 4.35 19.18
N SER A 229 6.79 3.40 19.91
CA SER A 229 7.20 3.59 21.31
C SER A 229 8.23 4.72 21.47
N ARG A 230 9.21 4.83 20.56
CA ARG A 230 10.20 5.93 20.57
C ARG A 230 9.55 7.27 20.24
N MET A 231 8.65 7.30 19.26
CA MET A 231 7.88 8.50 18.93
C MET A 231 7.00 8.96 20.10
N THR A 232 6.53 8.06 20.95
CA THR A 232 5.72 8.41 22.13
C THR A 232 6.52 8.89 23.34
N GLN A 233 7.77 8.45 23.51
CA GLN A 233 8.57 8.77 24.70
C GLN A 233 9.10 10.20 24.72
N ASP A 234 9.34 10.79 23.54
CA ASP A 234 10.04 12.08 23.39
C ASP A 234 9.11 13.26 23.05
N GLN A 235 7.79 13.08 23.08
CA GLN A 235 6.81 14.09 22.66
C GLN A 235 6.19 14.84 23.85
N GLN A 236 6.08 16.17 23.73
CA GLN A 236 5.29 17.02 24.64
C GLN A 236 3.86 17.32 24.12
N GLY A 237 3.44 16.70 23.01
CA GLY A 237 2.16 16.96 22.33
C GLY A 237 1.23 15.75 22.29
N VAL A 238 -0.05 15.97 21.97
CA VAL A 238 -1.01 14.88 21.83
C VAL A 238 -0.77 14.14 20.52
N LEU A 239 -0.78 12.82 20.59
CA LEU A 239 -0.64 11.92 19.47
C LEU A 239 -2.01 11.34 19.10
N VAL A 240 -2.42 11.53 17.84
CA VAL A 240 -3.64 10.96 17.26
C VAL A 240 -3.25 9.90 16.24
N LEU A 241 -3.62 8.66 16.52
CA LEU A 241 -3.41 7.53 15.62
C LEU A 241 -4.61 7.38 14.70
N ALA A 242 -4.36 7.24 13.41
CA ALA A 242 -5.36 6.87 12.42
C ALA A 242 -5.07 5.45 11.92
N THR A 243 -6.02 4.53 12.13
CA THR A 243 -5.86 3.11 11.80
C THR A 243 -6.94 2.62 10.82
N PRO A 244 -6.60 1.68 9.92
CA PRO A 244 -7.60 0.86 9.23
C PRO A 244 -8.37 -0.05 10.21
N ALA A 245 -9.52 -0.56 9.80
CA ALA A 245 -10.29 -1.53 10.59
C ALA A 245 -9.49 -2.82 10.88
N GLY A 246 -9.53 -3.32 12.12
CA GLY A 246 -8.89 -4.57 12.53
C GLY A 246 -7.53 -4.46 13.23
N PHE A 247 -7.14 -3.27 13.71
CA PHE A 247 -5.87 -3.02 14.40
C PHE A 247 -5.92 -3.45 15.89
N ASP A 248 -6.20 -4.72 16.16
CA ASP A 248 -6.36 -5.29 17.51
C ASP A 248 -5.11 -6.06 17.98
N ASP A 249 -4.00 -5.37 18.19
CA ASP A 249 -2.82 -5.97 18.85
C ASP A 249 -2.64 -5.45 20.29
N VAL A 250 -2.56 -6.38 21.24
CA VAL A 250 -2.48 -6.16 22.69
C VAL A 250 -1.20 -5.40 23.08
N ALA A 251 -0.11 -5.56 22.32
CA ALA A 251 1.12 -4.78 22.52
C ALA A 251 0.95 -3.30 22.11
N HIS A 252 0.13 -3.04 21.10
CA HIS A 252 -0.22 -1.70 20.65
C HIS A 252 -1.23 -1.04 21.61
N GLN A 253 -2.22 -1.76 22.12
CA GLN A 253 -3.15 -1.26 23.15
C GLN A 253 -2.47 -0.85 24.46
N ALA A 254 -1.35 -1.48 24.83
CA ALA A 254 -0.55 -1.07 25.98
C ALA A 254 0.17 0.26 25.73
N ALA A 255 0.67 0.50 24.50
CA ALA A 255 1.19 1.80 24.09
C ALA A 255 0.08 2.85 24.10
N LEU A 256 -1.12 2.51 23.59
CA LEU A 256 -2.32 3.38 23.48
C LEU A 256 -2.75 4.04 24.80
N ARG A 257 -2.43 3.47 25.97
CA ARG A 257 -2.77 4.07 27.28
C ARG A 257 -2.02 5.37 27.58
N SER A 258 -0.94 5.64 26.84
CA SER A 258 -0.14 6.87 26.94
C SER A 258 -0.55 7.94 25.90
N PHE A 259 -1.51 7.65 25.02
CA PHE A 259 -1.93 8.53 23.92
C PHE A 259 -3.08 9.44 24.35
N GLY A 260 -3.21 10.59 23.68
CA GLY A 260 -4.32 11.51 23.94
C GLY A 260 -5.60 11.22 23.14
N ALA A 261 -5.54 10.49 22.02
CA ALA A 261 -6.69 9.92 21.30
C ALA A 261 -6.28 8.86 20.25
N VAL A 262 -7.21 7.97 19.91
CA VAL A 262 -7.15 7.12 18.70
C VAL A 262 -8.40 7.41 17.90
N LEU A 263 -8.25 7.81 16.64
CA LEU A 263 -9.37 8.06 15.73
C LEU A 263 -9.33 7.02 14.61
N PRO A 264 -10.46 6.38 14.25
CA PRO A 264 -10.49 5.56 13.04
C PRO A 264 -10.15 6.44 11.83
N LEU A 265 -9.43 5.92 10.83
CA LEU A 265 -9.26 6.64 9.56
C LEU A 265 -10.56 6.44 8.76
N PRO A 266 -11.46 7.45 8.65
CA PRO A 266 -12.67 7.32 7.86
C PRO A 266 -12.34 7.33 6.36
N ALA A 267 -13.27 6.85 5.53
CA ALA A 267 -13.11 6.84 4.07
C ALA A 267 -13.10 8.24 3.42
N GLU A 268 -13.35 9.30 4.20
CA GLU A 268 -13.42 10.68 3.71
C GLU A 268 -12.69 11.63 4.66
N ALA A 269 -11.80 12.47 4.11
CA ALA A 269 -11.03 13.47 4.87
C ALA A 269 -11.88 14.45 5.70
N ASN A 270 -13.06 14.83 5.21
CA ASN A 270 -13.98 15.73 5.92
C ASN A 270 -14.47 15.12 7.24
N SER A 271 -14.75 13.82 7.25
CA SER A 271 -15.16 13.12 8.46
C SER A 271 -14.02 13.10 9.49
N LEU A 272 -12.78 12.93 9.04
CA LEU A 272 -11.61 12.93 9.92
C LEU A 272 -11.39 14.32 10.54
N PHE A 273 -11.55 15.37 9.74
CA PHE A 273 -11.47 16.76 10.19
C PHE A 273 -12.54 17.09 11.23
N GLU A 274 -13.79 16.66 11.04
CA GLU A 274 -14.86 16.88 12.01
C GLU A 274 -14.66 16.13 13.33
N GLN A 275 -14.18 14.88 13.27
CA GLN A 275 -13.82 14.11 14.48
C GLN A 275 -12.70 14.81 15.27
N LEU A 276 -11.66 15.26 14.58
CA LEU A 276 -10.58 16.04 15.20
C LEU A 276 -11.13 17.31 15.86
N ARG A 277 -11.97 18.06 15.16
CA ARG A 277 -12.57 19.30 15.68
C ARG A 277 -13.39 19.04 16.93
N GLY A 278 -14.19 17.97 16.96
CA GLY A 278 -14.96 17.55 18.12
C GLY A 278 -14.06 17.21 19.31
N TRP A 279 -13.00 16.46 19.08
CA TRP A 279 -12.03 16.08 20.10
C TRP A 279 -11.27 17.28 20.67
N LEU A 280 -10.80 18.20 19.82
CA LEU A 280 -10.10 19.42 20.25
C LEU A 280 -10.98 20.30 21.14
N LYS A 281 -12.27 20.47 20.79
CA LYS A 281 -13.21 21.25 21.60
C LYS A 281 -13.45 20.67 22.99
N GLN A 282 -13.52 19.33 23.09
CA GLN A 282 -13.65 18.66 24.39
C GLN A 282 -12.40 18.85 25.25
N LYS A 283 -11.20 18.75 24.65
CA LYS A 283 -9.92 18.95 25.32
C LYS A 283 -9.67 20.39 25.76
N SER A 284 -10.16 21.39 25.02
CA SER A 284 -10.05 22.80 25.42
C SER A 284 -11.01 23.20 26.54
N ALA A 285 -12.05 22.39 26.77
CA ALA A 285 -13.07 22.65 27.79
C ALA A 285 -12.81 21.93 29.14
N ALA A 286 -11.80 21.07 29.19
CA ALA A 286 -11.40 20.27 30.36
C ALA A 286 -10.08 20.80 30.95
#